data_AF-A0A5D4RNQ6-F1
#
_entry.id   AF-A0A5D4RNQ6-F1
#
_cell.length_a   1.000
_cell.length_b   1.000
_cell.length_c   1.000
_cell.angle_alpha   90.00
_cell.angle_beta   90.00
_cell.angle_gamma   90.00
#
_symmetry.space_group_name_H-M   'P 1'
#
loop_
_entity.id
_entity.type
_entity.pdbx_description
1 polymer ?
#
loop_
_entity_poly.entity_id
_entity_poly.type
_entity_poly.pdbx_seq_one_letter_code
_entity_poly.pdbx_strand_id
1 'polypeptide(L)'
;MKKMTDERLKQRNLEHVRIVYIVQTLGILCILAYDLMQGGMEAMRGNPLWLVFIGTSVVFAYLSMSVSVEHERQGKNPKKSFILSISAILGGAAIISYLISITPGYGWDDGLILGVIIAVCGGIPVFYIYRLRLKQAALYNEEDE
;
A
#
# COMPACT_ATOMS: atom_id res chain seq x y z
N MET A 1 3.06 -4.86 -33.78
CA MET A 1 4.25 -4.81 -32.89
C MET A 1 4.96 -6.14 -32.95
N LYS A 2 6.28 -6.15 -33.18
CA LYS A 2 7.09 -7.38 -33.15
C LYS A 2 7.29 -7.78 -31.69
N LYS A 3 6.91 -9.01 -31.30
CA LYS A 3 7.14 -9.51 -29.94
C LYS A 3 8.66 -9.59 -29.70
N MET A 4 9.12 -8.97 -28.62
CA MET A 4 10.49 -9.15 -28.14
C MET A 4 10.60 -10.52 -27.46
N THR A 5 11.31 -11.44 -28.09
CA THR A 5 11.54 -12.81 -27.60
C THR A 5 12.81 -12.95 -26.76
N ASP A 6 13.76 -12.03 -26.87
CA ASP A 6 15.03 -12.10 -26.14
C ASP A 6 14.87 -11.54 -24.71
N GLU A 7 15.22 -12.38 -23.73
CA GLU A 7 15.16 -12.06 -22.29
C GLU A 7 16.06 -10.87 -21.92
N ARG A 8 17.23 -10.73 -22.56
CA ARG A 8 18.16 -9.62 -22.30
C ARG A 8 17.56 -8.28 -22.71
N LEU A 9 16.84 -8.24 -23.82
CA LEU A 9 16.13 -7.04 -24.24
C LEU A 9 14.96 -6.76 -23.31
N LYS A 10 14.23 -7.79 -22.82
CA LYS A 10 13.12 -7.62 -21.88
C LYS A 10 13.59 -6.99 -20.56
N GLN A 11 14.74 -7.44 -20.04
CA GLN A 11 15.33 -6.86 -18.83
C GLN A 11 15.71 -5.39 -19.03
N ARG A 12 16.39 -5.04 -20.13
CA ARG A 12 16.71 -3.62 -20.43
C ARG A 12 15.46 -2.76 -20.58
N ASN A 13 14.40 -3.28 -21.17
CA ASN A 13 13.13 -2.56 -21.25
C ASN A 13 12.51 -2.31 -19.87
N LEU A 14 12.59 -3.26 -18.94
CA LEU A 14 12.14 -3.07 -17.55
C LEU A 14 12.98 -2.02 -16.82
N GLU A 15 14.29 -1.97 -17.05
CA GLU A 15 15.17 -0.92 -16.52
C GLU A 15 14.78 0.46 -17.06
N HIS A 16 14.49 0.58 -18.36
CA HIS A 16 14.00 1.83 -18.94
C HIS A 16 12.67 2.28 -18.31
N VAL A 17 11.71 1.36 -18.18
CA VAL A 17 10.42 1.64 -17.52
C VAL A 17 10.64 2.10 -16.08
N ARG A 18 11.57 1.46 -15.34
CA ARG A 18 11.91 1.86 -13.97
C ARG A 18 12.46 3.29 -13.90
N ILE A 19 13.37 3.66 -14.81
CA ILE A 19 13.93 5.02 -14.86
C ILE A 19 12.83 6.04 -15.17
N VAL A 20 12.00 5.79 -16.17
CA VAL A 20 10.88 6.67 -16.54
C VAL A 20 9.91 6.83 -15.37
N TYR A 21 9.58 5.74 -14.67
CA TYR A 21 8.71 5.77 -13.50
C TYR A 21 9.30 6.62 -12.36
N ILE A 22 10.60 6.50 -12.07
CA ILE A 22 11.28 7.32 -11.06
C ILE A 22 11.21 8.80 -11.44
N VAL A 23 11.55 9.14 -12.68
CA VAL A 23 11.52 10.53 -13.17
C VAL A 23 10.11 11.11 -13.11
N GLN A 24 9.10 10.34 -13.55
CA GLN A 24 7.70 10.75 -13.50
C GLN A 24 7.24 10.97 -12.06
N THR A 25 7.58 10.04 -11.15
CA THR A 25 7.22 10.15 -9.73
C THR A 25 7.84 11.38 -9.09
N LEU A 26 9.13 11.63 -9.35
CA LEU A 26 9.81 12.84 -8.87
C LEU A 26 9.21 14.12 -9.46
N GLY A 27 8.88 14.13 -10.75
CA GLY A 27 8.22 15.26 -11.39
C GLY A 27 6.87 15.59 -10.74
N ILE A 28 6.04 14.58 -10.50
CA ILE A 28 4.75 14.74 -9.82
C ILE A 28 4.97 15.26 -8.39
N LEU A 29 5.92 14.69 -7.64
CA LEU A 29 6.24 15.14 -6.28
C LEU A 29 6.71 16.59 -6.24
N CYS A 30 7.54 17.03 -7.19
CA CYS A 30 8.00 18.42 -7.27
C CYS A 30 6.83 19.39 -7.52
N ILE A 31 5.91 19.05 -8.42
CA ILE A 31 4.73 19.88 -8.70
C ILE A 31 3.83 19.97 -7.46
N LEU A 32 3.54 18.84 -6.83
CA LEU A 32 2.70 18.80 -5.62
C LEU A 32 3.37 19.52 -4.45
N ALA A 33 4.68 19.42 -4.30
CA ALA A 33 5.44 20.16 -3.28
C ALA A 33 5.39 21.67 -3.52
N TYR A 34 5.46 22.11 -4.79
CA TYR A 34 5.32 23.52 -5.15
C TYR A 34 3.92 24.06 -4.83
N ASP A 35 2.87 23.29 -5.11
CA ASP A 35 1.48 23.65 -4.76
C ASP A 35 1.28 23.69 -3.23
N LEU A 36 1.89 22.74 -2.52
CA LEU A 36 1.88 22.69 -1.06
C LEU A 36 2.52 23.94 -0.45
N MET A 37 3.62 24.44 -1.03
CA MET A 37 4.29 25.65 -0.53
C MET A 37 3.49 26.94 -0.78
N GLN A 38 2.73 27.01 -1.88
CA GLN A 38 1.98 28.23 -2.23
C GLN A 38 0.60 28.31 -1.58
N GLY A 39 -0.14 27.21 -1.59
CA GLY A 39 -1.55 27.20 -1.16
C GLY A 39 -1.86 26.15 -0.11
N GLY A 40 -0.84 25.56 0.49
CA GLY A 40 -0.99 24.56 1.54
C GLY A 40 -1.61 23.25 1.04
N MET A 41 -2.14 22.48 1.99
CA MET A 41 -2.69 21.15 1.67
C MET A 41 -3.90 21.20 0.73
N GLU A 42 -4.70 22.27 0.77
CA GLU A 42 -5.90 22.34 -0.07
C GLU A 42 -5.59 22.64 -1.53
N ALA A 43 -4.57 23.47 -1.81
CA ALA A 43 -4.09 23.64 -3.17
C ALA A 43 -3.50 22.34 -3.73
N MET A 44 -2.70 21.63 -2.93
CA MET A 44 -2.12 20.34 -3.33
C MET A 44 -3.21 19.29 -3.60
N ARG A 45 -4.21 19.15 -2.71
CA ARG A 45 -5.32 18.19 -2.87
C ARG A 45 -6.27 18.56 -4.00
N GLY A 46 -6.40 19.84 -4.33
CA GLY A 46 -7.18 20.34 -5.45
C GLY A 46 -6.53 20.06 -6.82
N ASN A 47 -5.23 19.78 -6.88
CA ASN A 47 -4.55 19.43 -8.11
C ASN A 47 -4.93 18.01 -8.57
N PRO A 48 -5.43 17.79 -9.80
CA PRO A 48 -5.76 16.45 -10.29
C PRO A 48 -4.56 15.48 -10.28
N LEU A 49 -3.32 15.98 -10.34
CA LEU A 49 -2.12 15.17 -10.19
C LEU A 49 -2.03 14.47 -8.83
N TRP A 50 -2.59 15.08 -7.78
CA TRP A 50 -2.66 14.45 -6.45
C TRP A 50 -3.47 13.17 -6.49
N LEU A 51 -4.65 13.21 -7.11
CA LEU A 51 -5.51 12.03 -7.24
C LEU A 51 -4.86 10.92 -8.07
N VAL A 52 -4.22 11.29 -9.19
CA VAL A 52 -3.49 10.32 -10.03
C VAL A 52 -2.33 9.70 -9.24
N PHE A 53 -1.58 10.50 -8.49
CA PHE A 53 -0.47 10.05 -7.67
C PHE A 53 -0.91 9.06 -6.58
N ILE A 54 -1.94 9.40 -5.82
CA ILE A 54 -2.49 8.53 -4.78
C ILE A 54 -3.06 7.25 -5.39
N GLY A 55 -3.85 7.34 -6.46
CA GLY A 55 -4.44 6.18 -7.12
C GLY A 55 -3.40 5.20 -7.66
N THR A 56 -2.37 5.72 -8.35
CA THR A 56 -1.26 4.91 -8.86
C THR A 56 -0.44 4.29 -7.74
N SER A 57 -0.19 5.02 -6.65
CA SER A 57 0.50 4.51 -5.46
C SER A 57 -0.25 3.35 -4.80
N VAL A 58 -1.58 3.45 -4.69
CA VAL A 58 -2.42 2.37 -4.14
C VAL A 58 -2.34 1.13 -5.02
N VAL A 59 -2.51 1.27 -6.33
CA VAL A 59 -2.40 0.13 -7.27
C VAL A 59 -1.00 -0.50 -7.19
N PHE A 60 0.05 0.33 -7.19
CA PHE A 60 1.42 -0.13 -7.06
C PHE A 60 1.66 -0.90 -5.75
N ALA A 61 1.12 -0.43 -4.63
CA ALA A 61 1.22 -1.11 -3.34
C ALA A 61 0.57 -2.52 -3.38
N TYR A 62 -0.61 -2.66 -3.98
CA TYR A 62 -1.27 -3.96 -4.12
C TYR A 62 -0.51 -4.91 -5.05
N LEU A 63 0.03 -4.41 -6.17
CA LEU A 63 0.87 -5.22 -7.07
C LEU A 63 2.16 -5.66 -6.36
N SER A 64 2.85 -4.73 -5.70
CA SER A 64 4.07 -5.02 -4.94
C SER A 64 3.83 -6.06 -3.85
N MET A 65 2.69 -5.97 -3.16
CA MET A 65 2.27 -6.93 -2.15
C MET A 65 2.07 -8.33 -2.73
N SER A 66 1.45 -8.48 -3.91
CA SER A 66 1.30 -9.78 -4.55
C SER A 66 2.65 -10.44 -4.87
N VAL A 67 3.60 -9.66 -5.40
CA VAL A 67 4.97 -10.13 -5.69
C VAL A 67 5.72 -10.47 -4.41
N SER A 68 5.60 -9.65 -3.36
CA SER A 68 6.25 -9.90 -2.07
C SER A 68 5.79 -11.22 -1.44
N VAL A 69 4.50 -11.53 -1.54
CA VAL A 69 3.92 -12.76 -0.97
C VAL A 69 4.42 -13.99 -1.72
N GLU A 70 4.59 -13.91 -3.04
CA GLU A 70 5.20 -14.99 -3.85
C GLU A 70 6.71 -15.16 -3.62
N HIS A 71 7.40 -14.07 -3.30
CA HIS A 71 8.83 -14.11 -2.97
C HIS A 71 9.10 -14.69 -1.56
N GLU A 72 8.18 -14.54 -0.60
CA GLU A 72 8.26 -15.13 0.76
C GLU A 72 8.05 -16.67 0.77
N ARG A 73 8.61 -17.41 -0.21
CA ARG A 73 8.36 -18.83 -0.56
C ARG A 73 8.67 -19.89 0.53
N GLN A 74 8.74 -19.53 1.82
CA GLN A 74 8.98 -20.47 2.92
C GLN A 74 8.13 -20.20 4.18
N GLY A 75 7.32 -21.20 4.55
CA GLY A 75 7.08 -21.61 5.95
C GLY A 75 6.24 -20.72 6.87
N LYS A 76 5.75 -19.55 6.42
CA LYS A 76 4.97 -18.67 7.31
C LYS A 76 3.51 -19.13 7.38
N ASN A 77 3.10 -19.63 8.53
CA ASN A 77 1.71 -19.99 8.81
C ASN A 77 0.76 -18.80 8.52
N PRO A 78 -0.15 -18.91 7.54
CA PRO A 78 -0.95 -17.78 7.05
C PRO A 78 -1.84 -17.18 8.15
N LYS A 79 -2.36 -18.03 9.03
CA LYS A 79 -3.20 -17.63 10.17
C LYS A 79 -2.39 -16.87 11.24
N LYS A 80 -1.19 -17.31 11.59
CA LYS A 80 -0.35 -16.67 12.61
C LYS A 80 0.10 -15.28 12.17
N SER A 81 0.53 -15.14 10.91
CA SER A 81 0.95 -13.84 10.40
C SER A 81 -0.22 -12.87 10.25
N PHE A 82 -1.41 -13.35 9.87
CA PHE A 82 -2.62 -12.53 9.80
C PHE A 82 -3.02 -11.98 11.17
N ILE A 83 -3.02 -12.84 12.21
CA ILE A 83 -3.32 -12.45 13.59
C ILE A 83 -2.31 -11.41 14.10
N LEU A 84 -1.02 -11.58 13.83
CA LEU A 84 0.00 -10.61 14.22
C LEU A 84 -0.21 -9.25 13.52
N SER A 85 -0.50 -9.25 12.22
CA SER A 85 -0.73 -8.01 11.47
C SER A 85 -2.01 -7.30 11.89
N ILE A 86 -3.11 -8.02 12.11
CA ILE A 86 -4.38 -7.41 12.53
C ILE A 86 -4.25 -6.88 13.97
N SER A 87 -3.54 -7.58 14.86
CA SER A 87 -3.29 -7.10 16.22
C SER A 87 -2.43 -5.84 16.25
N ALA A 88 -1.43 -5.75 15.36
CA ALA A 88 -0.59 -4.55 15.26
C ALA A 88 -1.40 -3.34 14.77
N ILE A 89 -2.29 -3.54 13.79
CA ILE A 89 -3.17 -2.47 13.26
C ILE A 89 -4.17 -2.02 14.31
N LEU A 90 -4.86 -2.96 14.97
CA LEU A 90 -5.84 -2.63 16.01
C LEU A 90 -5.16 -1.95 17.21
N GLY A 91 -3.98 -2.43 17.62
CA GLY A 91 -3.19 -1.81 18.68
C GLY A 91 -2.77 -0.39 18.32
N GLY A 92 -2.22 -0.19 17.12
CA GLY A 92 -1.85 1.13 16.62
C GLY A 92 -3.04 2.09 16.50
N ALA A 93 -4.16 1.62 15.95
CA ALA A 93 -5.38 2.40 15.83
C ALA A 93 -5.92 2.83 17.20
N ALA A 94 -5.93 1.93 18.20
CA ALA A 94 -6.37 2.25 19.55
C ALA A 94 -5.48 3.29 20.24
N ILE A 95 -4.15 3.18 20.08
CA ILE A 95 -3.19 4.16 20.61
C ILE A 95 -3.44 5.53 19.99
N ILE A 96 -3.57 5.61 18.67
CA ILE A 96 -3.80 6.87 17.95
C ILE A 96 -5.14 7.49 18.37
N SER A 97 -6.20 6.67 18.44
CA SER A 97 -7.53 7.11 18.87
C SER A 97 -7.50 7.69 20.28
N TYR A 98 -6.81 7.01 21.20
CA TYR A 98 -6.65 7.48 22.58
C TYR A 98 -5.89 8.81 22.67
N LEU A 99 -4.81 8.96 21.89
CA LEU A 99 -4.04 10.20 21.84
C LEU A 99 -4.87 11.40 21.33
N ILE A 100 -5.75 11.16 20.36
CA ILE A 100 -6.66 12.18 19.84
C ILE A 100 -7.69 12.56 20.90
N SER A 101 -8.30 11.59 21.59
CA SER A 101 -9.32 11.85 22.61
C SER A 101 -8.82 12.62 23.84
N ILE A 102 -7.51 12.66 24.09
CA ILE A 102 -6.91 13.47 25.16
C ILE A 102 -6.43 14.84 24.69
N THR A 103 -6.42 15.09 23.37
CA THR A 103 -5.94 16.34 22.78
C THR A 103 -7.01 17.44 22.94
N PRO A 104 -6.67 18.60 23.54
CA PRO A 104 -7.62 19.68 23.71
C PRO A 104 -8.11 20.22 22.36
N GLY A 105 -9.43 20.19 22.14
CA GLY A 105 -10.08 20.61 20.90
C GLY A 105 -10.69 19.47 20.07
N TYR A 106 -10.45 18.21 20.44
CA TYR A 106 -11.08 17.03 19.84
C TYR A 106 -11.87 16.24 20.88
N GLY A 107 -13.03 15.72 20.48
CA GLY A 107 -13.89 14.91 21.33
C GLY A 107 -13.54 13.42 21.32
N TRP A 108 -14.23 12.65 22.16
CA TRP A 108 -14.14 11.19 22.16
C TRP A 108 -14.70 10.56 20.86
N ASP A 109 -15.67 11.23 20.25
CA ASP A 109 -16.26 10.92 18.96
C ASP A 109 -15.25 11.05 17.81
N ASP A 110 -14.46 12.13 17.78
CA ASP A 110 -13.43 12.34 16.77
C ASP A 110 -12.36 11.24 16.79
N GLY A 111 -11.88 10.90 17.99
CA GLY A 111 -10.90 9.83 18.18
C GLY A 111 -11.43 8.48 17.72
N LEU A 112 -12.70 8.17 18.02
CA LEU A 112 -13.33 6.90 17.64
C LEU A 112 -13.54 6.80 16.12
N ILE A 113 -14.00 7.88 15.47
CA ILE A 113 -14.18 7.94 14.02
C ILE A 113 -12.84 7.71 13.31
N LEU A 114 -11.78 8.42 13.73
CA LEU A 114 -10.43 8.24 13.16
C LEU A 114 -9.89 6.83 13.39
N GLY A 115 -10.10 6.27 14.57
CA GLY A 115 -9.75 4.89 14.88
C GLY A 115 -10.38 3.87 13.94
N VAL A 116 -11.68 4.02 13.67
CA VAL A 116 -12.41 3.15 12.74
C VAL A 116 -11.87 3.30 11.32
N ILE A 117 -11.61 4.53 10.85
CA ILE A 117 -11.04 4.78 9.53
C ILE A 117 -9.69 4.07 9.36
N ILE A 118 -8.80 4.20 10.35
CA ILE A 118 -7.48 3.54 10.34
C ILE A 118 -7.64 2.02 10.34
N ALA A 119 -8.54 1.48 11.16
CA ALA A 119 -8.79 0.04 11.24
C ALA A 119 -9.30 -0.53 9.91
N VAL A 120 -10.23 0.16 9.24
CA VAL A 120 -10.76 -0.26 7.93
C VAL A 120 -9.68 -0.14 6.86
N CYS A 121 -8.97 0.99 6.81
CA CYS A 121 -7.92 1.25 5.82
C CYS A 121 -6.76 0.27 5.93
N GLY A 122 -6.33 -0.09 7.15
CA GLY A 122 -5.31 -1.10 7.38
C GLY A 122 -5.80 -2.54 7.24
N GLY A 123 -7.06 -2.79 7.61
CA GLY A 123 -7.67 -4.12 7.58
C GLY A 123 -7.84 -4.68 6.17
N ILE A 124 -8.21 -3.84 5.19
CA ILE A 124 -8.43 -4.26 3.80
C ILE A 124 -7.14 -4.84 3.17
N PRO A 125 -5.97 -4.16 3.21
CA PRO A 125 -4.71 -4.73 2.75
C PRO A 125 -4.33 -6.03 3.46
N VAL A 126 -4.48 -6.10 4.77
CA VAL A 126 -4.13 -7.31 5.55
C VAL A 126 -5.03 -8.49 5.19
N PHE A 127 -6.32 -8.24 4.97
CA PHE A 127 -7.25 -9.25 4.46
C PHE A 127 -6.85 -9.73 3.06
N TYR A 128 -6.42 -8.82 2.18
CA TYR A 128 -5.92 -9.17 0.86
C TYR A 128 -4.66 -10.05 0.92
N ILE A 129 -3.68 -9.72 1.77
CA ILE A 129 -2.50 -10.58 2.01
C ILE A 129 -2.92 -11.98 2.45
N TYR A 130 -3.87 -12.07 3.40
CA TYR A 130 -4.34 -13.34 3.91
C TYR A 130 -4.95 -14.21 2.81
N ARG A 131 -5.77 -13.62 1.93
CA ARG A 131 -6.33 -14.30 0.76
C ARG A 131 -5.25 -14.78 -0.20
N LEU A 132 -4.22 -13.98 -0.46
CA LEU A 132 -3.10 -14.37 -1.32
C LEU A 132 -2.32 -15.55 -0.74
N ARG A 133 -1.96 -15.48 0.56
CA ARG A 133 -1.24 -16.57 1.24
C ARG A 133 -2.06 -17.86 1.33
N LEU A 134 -3.37 -17.75 1.50
CA LEU A 134 -4.25 -18.93 1.51
C LEU A 134 -4.28 -19.63 0.14
N LYS A 135 -4.34 -18.87 -0.96
CA LYS A 135 -4.27 -19.42 -2.32
C LYS A 135 -2.94 -20.13 -2.57
N GLN A 136 -1.83 -19.54 -2.14
CA GLN A 136 -0.51 -20.16 -2.27
C GLN A 136 -0.38 -21.44 -1.45
N ALA A 137 -0.89 -21.46 -0.22
CA ALA A 137 -0.88 -22.66 0.62
C ALA A 137 -1.72 -23.81 0.03
N ALA A 138 -2.83 -23.49 -0.65
CA ALA A 138 -3.65 -24.49 -1.34
C ALA A 138 -2.91 -25.08 -2.55
N LEU A 139 -2.29 -24.25 -3.40
CA LEU A 139 -1.49 -24.70 -4.55
C LEU A 139 -0.31 -25.58 -4.13
N TYR A 140 0.36 -25.26 -3.03
CA TYR A 140 1.46 -26.06 -2.50
C TYR A 140 1.01 -27.46 -2.06
N ASN A 141 -0.14 -27.57 -1.40
CA ASN A 141 -0.67 -28.88 -1.00
C ASN A 141 -1.12 -29.74 -2.19
N GLU A 142 -1.51 -29.14 -3.32
CA GLU A 142 -1.83 -29.86 -4.57
C GLU A 142 -0.59 -30.33 -5.34
N GLU A 143 0.57 -29.67 -5.19
CA GLU A 143 1.83 -30.11 -5.81
C GLU A 143 2.50 -31.27 -5.04
N ASP A 144 2.16 -31.45 -3.76
CA ASP A 144 2.71 -32.48 -2.87
C ASP A 144 1.86 -33.78 -2.78
N GLU A 145 0.66 -33.82 -3.41
CA GLU A 145 -0.21 -35.02 -3.56
C GLU A 145 -0.02 -35.73 -4.91
#